data_AF-A0A976IH14-F1
#
_entry.id   AF-A0A976IH14-F1
#
_cell.length_a   1.000
_cell.length_b   1.000
_cell.length_c   1.000
_cell.angle_alpha   90.00
_cell.angle_beta   90.00
_cell.angle_gamma   90.00
#
_symmetry.space_group_name_H-M   'P 1'
#
loop_
_entity.id
_entity.type
_entity.pdbx_description
1 polymer ?
#
loop_
_entity_poly.entity_id
_entity_poly.type
_entity_poly.pdbx_seq_one_letter_code
_entity_poly.pdbx_strand_id
1 'polypeptide(L)'
;MVLTAQIPFNTSVADAKQACPSQCRNHRLIANNQTIRRADARAIHRVRLCYRDEAYRQRAEERTKNLIVDASSPTNSSTSVLLAKKALKYRKVYDRITNVNVNDPKFDVFEFLGVDWCKSTTTNSSGYV
;
A
#
# COMPACT_ATOMS: atom_id res chain seq x y z
N MET A 1 -21.41 33.93 23.80
CA MET A 1 -20.93 32.72 24.50
C MET A 1 -21.97 31.64 24.27
N VAL A 2 -21.68 30.62 23.48
CA VAL A 2 -22.59 29.46 23.31
C VAL A 2 -21.79 28.18 23.50
N LEU A 3 -22.45 27.28 24.22
CA LEU A 3 -22.00 26.14 24.98
C LEU A 3 -21.89 24.86 24.12
N THR A 4 -20.90 24.04 24.47
CA THR A 4 -20.87 22.56 24.58
C THR A 4 -21.29 21.62 23.45
N ALA A 5 -20.48 20.55 23.37
CA ALA A 5 -20.58 19.35 22.55
C ALA A 5 -21.88 18.53 22.75
N GLN A 6 -22.19 17.68 21.75
CA GLN A 6 -22.29 16.20 21.82
C GLN A 6 -22.98 15.72 20.52
N ILE A 7 -22.34 14.84 19.75
CA ILE A 7 -23.01 14.13 18.64
C ILE A 7 -23.22 12.68 19.11
N PRO A 8 -24.45 12.15 19.10
CA PRO A 8 -24.73 10.80 19.54
C PRO A 8 -24.30 9.77 18.48
N PHE A 9 -23.49 8.80 18.91
CA PHE A 9 -23.31 7.53 18.21
C PHE A 9 -24.52 6.64 18.51
N ASN A 10 -25.34 6.34 17.50
CA ASN A 10 -26.18 5.15 17.55
C ASN A 10 -26.55 4.69 16.14
N THR A 11 -25.98 3.56 15.72
CA THR A 11 -26.57 2.69 14.70
C THR A 11 -26.25 1.25 15.06
N SER A 12 -27.25 0.61 15.66
CA SER A 12 -27.40 -0.84 15.74
C SER A 12 -27.54 -1.38 14.31
N VAL A 13 -26.67 -2.33 13.93
CA VAL A 13 -26.95 -3.25 12.83
C VAL A 13 -26.64 -4.65 13.34
N ALA A 14 -27.71 -5.42 13.49
CA ALA A 14 -27.71 -6.81 13.89
C ALA A 14 -27.08 -7.70 12.82
N ASP A 15 -26.29 -8.64 13.32
CA ASP A 15 -26.14 -10.04 12.93
C ASP A 15 -26.44 -10.43 11.46
N ALA A 16 -25.37 -10.65 10.69
CA ALA A 16 -25.35 -11.63 9.62
C ALA A 16 -24.04 -12.42 9.71
N LYS A 17 -24.11 -13.56 10.39
CA LYS A 17 -23.09 -14.60 10.42
C LYS A 17 -22.91 -15.18 9.01
N GLN A 18 -21.79 -14.89 8.35
CA GLN A 18 -21.30 -15.74 7.26
C GLN A 18 -19.84 -16.12 7.57
N ALA A 19 -19.66 -17.40 7.88
CA ALA A 19 -18.39 -18.00 8.26
C ALA A 19 -17.38 -17.95 7.10
N CYS A 20 -16.22 -17.34 7.34
CA CYS A 20 -15.02 -17.58 6.55
C CYS A 20 -14.09 -18.46 7.40
N PRO A 21 -13.76 -19.69 6.97
CA PRO A 21 -12.80 -20.51 7.70
C PRO A 21 -11.41 -19.86 7.65
N SER A 22 -10.89 -19.64 8.85
CA SER A 22 -9.53 -19.26 9.15
C SER A 22 -8.54 -20.28 8.60
N GLN A 23 -7.72 -19.88 7.64
CA GLN A 23 -6.45 -20.57 7.41
C GLN A 23 -5.36 -19.56 7.07
N CYS A 24 -4.86 -18.91 8.12
CA CYS A 24 -3.57 -18.25 8.12
C CYS A 24 -2.48 -19.32 7.94
N ARG A 25 -2.19 -19.70 6.69
CA ARG A 25 -0.98 -20.46 6.39
C ARG A 25 0.21 -19.51 6.46
N ASN A 26 1.01 -19.66 7.51
CA ASN A 26 2.35 -19.09 7.61
C ASN A 26 3.22 -19.70 6.50
N HIS A 27 3.28 -19.05 5.33
CA HIS A 27 4.29 -19.37 4.33
C HIS A 27 5.64 -18.84 4.83
N ARG A 28 6.44 -19.78 5.35
CA ARG A 28 7.86 -19.65 5.63
C ARG A 28 8.58 -19.18 4.36
N LEU A 29 8.96 -17.90 4.32
CA LEU A 29 9.80 -17.35 3.26
C LEU A 29 11.22 -17.88 3.46
N ILE A 30 11.65 -18.77 2.57
CA ILE A 30 13.05 -19.17 2.45
C ILE A 30 13.79 -17.98 1.83
N ALA A 31 14.61 -17.32 2.62
CA ALA A 31 15.47 -16.23 2.18
C ALA A 31 16.67 -16.81 1.41
N ASN A 32 16.66 -16.69 0.07
CA ASN A 32 17.83 -16.96 -0.75
C ASN A 32 18.75 -15.73 -0.73
N ASN A 33 19.90 -15.90 -0.08
CA ASN A 33 20.93 -14.88 0.14
C ASN A 33 21.85 -14.76 -1.07
N GLN A 34 21.52 -13.94 -2.08
CA GLN A 34 22.53 -13.53 -3.07
C GLN A 34 22.41 -12.04 -3.42
N THR A 35 23.42 -11.28 -2.98
CA THR A 35 23.77 -9.90 -3.34
C THR A 35 22.87 -8.77 -2.83
N ILE A 36 22.81 -8.61 -1.50
CA ILE A 36 22.49 -7.33 -0.87
C ILE A 36 23.63 -6.36 -1.21
N ARG A 37 23.43 -5.49 -2.21
CA ARG A 37 24.26 -4.29 -2.35
C ARG A 37 24.03 -3.45 -1.10
N ARG A 38 25.09 -3.29 -0.30
CA ARG A 38 25.13 -2.40 0.86
C ARG A 38 24.78 -0.98 0.40
N ALA A 39 23.64 -0.47 0.81
CA ALA A 39 23.29 0.94 0.70
C ALA A 39 22.58 1.36 2.00
N ASP A 40 23.33 2.11 2.79
CA ASP A 40 22.99 2.93 3.97
C ASP A 40 21.96 2.47 5.01
N ALA A 41 22.42 2.47 6.26
CA ALA A 41 21.68 2.19 7.49
C ALA A 41 20.69 3.32 7.90
N ARG A 42 19.85 3.75 6.97
CA ARG A 42 18.49 4.21 7.28
C ARG A 42 17.56 3.19 6.65
N ALA A 43 17.21 2.14 7.39
CA ALA A 43 16.36 1.07 6.90
C ALA A 43 14.99 1.62 6.47
N ILE A 44 14.89 2.05 5.21
CA ILE A 44 13.63 2.36 4.55
C ILE A 44 12.89 1.02 4.51
N HIS A 45 11.73 0.95 5.14
CA HIS A 45 10.90 -0.26 5.13
C HIS A 45 10.47 -0.55 3.69
N ARG A 46 11.22 -1.43 3.02
CA ARG A 46 10.92 -1.84 1.64
C ARG A 46 9.97 -3.03 1.64
N VAL A 47 8.97 -2.98 0.76
CA VAL A 47 7.98 -4.04 0.57
C VAL A 47 8.10 -4.57 -0.86
N ARG A 48 8.15 -5.88 -1.03
CA ARG A 48 8.16 -6.52 -2.35
C ARG A 48 6.75 -6.97 -2.74
N LEU A 49 6.26 -6.54 -3.89
CA LEU A 49 4.98 -6.96 -4.46
C LEU A 49 5.23 -7.79 -5.70
N CYS A 50 4.84 -9.06 -5.66
CA CYS A 50 4.96 -9.93 -6.83
C CYS A 50 3.68 -9.94 -7.67
N TYR A 51 3.83 -9.89 -9.00
CA TYR A 51 2.73 -9.80 -9.94
C TYR A 51 2.91 -10.75 -11.12
N ARG A 52 1.79 -11.22 -11.69
CA ARG A 52 1.77 -12.05 -12.91
C ARG A 52 1.55 -11.21 -14.17
N ASP A 53 0.58 -10.32 -14.09
CA ASP A 53 0.07 -9.57 -15.23
C ASP A 53 0.65 -8.16 -15.27
N GLU A 54 1.30 -7.81 -16.37
CA GLU A 54 1.89 -6.48 -16.55
C GLU A 54 0.81 -5.39 -16.55
N ALA A 55 -0.36 -5.70 -17.13
CA ALA A 55 -1.51 -4.80 -17.12
C ALA A 55 -2.03 -4.51 -15.69
N TYR A 56 -1.90 -5.47 -14.77
CA TYR A 56 -2.25 -5.23 -13.37
C TYR A 56 -1.26 -4.27 -12.71
N ARG A 57 0.05 -4.46 -12.95
CA ARG A 57 1.09 -3.55 -12.45
C ARG A 57 0.84 -2.12 -12.92
N GLN A 58 0.54 -1.92 -14.20
CA GLN A 58 0.26 -0.59 -14.77
C GLN A 58 -0.99 0.06 -14.13
N ARG A 59 -2.09 -0.68 -13.98
CA ARG A 59 -3.29 -0.15 -13.31
C ARG A 59 -3.03 0.20 -11.84
N ALA A 60 -2.25 -0.61 -11.14
CA ALA A 60 -1.87 -0.34 -9.77
C ALA A 60 -1.05 0.96 -9.66
N GLU A 61 -0.13 1.19 -10.61
CA GLU A 61 0.66 2.42 -10.71
C GLU A 61 -0.23 3.66 -10.87
N GLU A 62 -1.07 3.65 -11.89
CA GLU A 62 -1.99 4.75 -12.18
C GLU A 62 -2.94 5.02 -11.01
N ARG A 63 -3.53 3.95 -10.44
CA ARG A 63 -4.43 4.09 -9.29
C ARG A 63 -3.72 4.67 -8.07
N THR A 64 -2.48 4.29 -7.84
CA THR A 64 -1.68 4.79 -6.71
C THR A 64 -1.32 6.26 -6.92
N LYS A 65 -0.90 6.66 -8.13
CA LYS A 65 -0.67 8.07 -8.51
C LYS A 65 -1.90 8.92 -8.18
N ASN A 66 -3.07 8.52 -8.68
CA ASN A 66 -4.33 9.24 -8.47
C ASN A 66 -4.68 9.34 -6.98
N LEU A 67 -4.56 8.24 -6.23
CA LEU A 67 -4.82 8.25 -4.79
C LEU A 67 -3.89 9.19 -4.01
N ILE A 68 -2.63 9.32 -4.42
CA ILE A 68 -1.68 10.21 -3.78
C ILE A 68 -2.00 11.67 -4.11
N VAL A 69 -2.34 11.97 -5.37
CA VAL A 69 -2.79 13.30 -5.78
C VAL A 69 -4.04 13.69 -4.98
N ASP A 70 -5.02 12.80 -4.90
CA ASP A 70 -6.23 13.01 -4.12
C ASP A 70 -5.95 13.16 -2.62
N ALA A 71 -5.00 12.38 -2.09
CA ALA A 71 -4.55 12.46 -0.71
C ALA A 71 -3.78 13.76 -0.39
N SER A 72 -3.19 14.40 -1.39
CA SER A 72 -2.54 15.70 -1.24
C SER A 72 -3.55 16.85 -1.32
N SER A 73 -4.71 16.61 -1.94
CA SER A 73 -5.80 17.58 -1.99
C SER A 73 -6.49 17.74 -0.63
N PRO A 74 -6.71 18.97 -0.13
CA PRO A 74 -7.45 19.20 1.10
C PRO A 74 -8.96 18.94 0.94
N THR A 75 -9.50 18.97 -0.29
CA THR A 75 -10.94 18.88 -0.54
C THR A 75 -11.47 17.43 -0.61
N ASN A 76 -10.61 16.46 -0.90
CA ASN A 76 -11.00 15.07 -1.06
C ASN A 76 -11.02 14.33 0.30
N SER A 77 -12.18 13.73 0.61
CA SER A 77 -12.47 13.07 1.89
C SER A 77 -13.03 11.64 1.75
N SER A 78 -12.95 11.05 0.55
CA SER A 78 -13.39 9.66 0.37
C SER A 78 -12.61 8.70 1.27
N THR A 79 -13.21 7.59 1.66
CA THR A 79 -12.59 6.62 2.60
C THR A 79 -11.21 6.16 2.14
N SER A 80 -11.05 5.86 0.85
CA SER A 80 -9.76 5.47 0.26
C SER A 80 -8.71 6.59 0.37
N VAL A 81 -9.12 7.85 0.19
CA VAL A 81 -8.25 9.02 0.30
C VAL A 81 -7.82 9.24 1.75
N LEU A 82 -8.74 9.10 2.70
CA LEU A 82 -8.42 9.18 4.14
C LEU A 82 -7.45 8.06 4.57
N LEU A 83 -7.65 6.84 4.07
CA LEU A 83 -6.73 5.73 4.31
C LEU A 83 -5.35 5.99 3.69
N ALA A 84 -5.29 6.52 2.47
CA ALA A 84 -4.03 6.90 1.84
C ALA A 84 -3.31 8.01 2.64
N LYS A 85 -4.00 9.09 3.01
CA LYS A 85 -3.49 10.15 3.90
C LYS A 85 -2.93 9.56 5.20
N LYS A 86 -3.68 8.65 5.83
CA LYS A 86 -3.27 7.97 7.07
C LYS A 86 -2.01 7.13 6.85
N ALA A 87 -1.94 6.33 5.79
CA ALA A 87 -0.78 5.50 5.46
C ALA A 87 0.48 6.34 5.21
N LEU A 88 0.36 7.44 4.46
CA LEU A 88 1.48 8.36 4.19
C LEU A 88 2.00 9.05 5.46
N LYS A 89 1.09 9.40 6.39
CA LYS A 89 1.46 9.98 7.70
C LYS A 89 2.22 8.98 8.57
N TYR A 90 1.74 7.74 8.70
CA TYR A 90 2.46 6.73 9.49
C TYR A 90 3.85 6.39 8.93
N ARG A 91 4.00 6.44 7.61
CA ARG A 91 5.29 6.27 6.93
C ARG A 91 6.19 7.51 6.98
N LYS A 92 5.73 8.64 7.53
CA LYS A 92 6.46 9.92 7.56
C LYS A 92 6.94 10.34 6.15
N VAL A 93 6.09 10.11 5.15
CA VAL A 93 6.32 10.50 3.74
C VAL A 93 5.35 11.59 3.29
N TYR A 94 4.31 11.88 4.07
CA TYR A 94 3.29 12.87 3.72
C TYR A 94 3.89 14.26 3.44
N ASP A 95 4.77 14.77 4.30
CA ASP A 95 5.36 16.11 4.09
C ASP A 95 6.34 16.13 2.90
N ARG A 96 6.92 14.98 2.56
CA ARG A 96 7.78 14.84 1.38
C ARG A 96 6.96 14.82 0.10
N ILE A 97 5.82 14.12 0.10
CA ILE A 97 4.98 13.99 -1.10
C ILE A 97 4.28 15.30 -1.45
N THR A 98 3.92 16.12 -0.46
CA THR A 98 3.34 17.45 -0.72
C THR A 98 4.32 18.40 -1.42
N ASN A 99 5.62 18.13 -1.31
CA ASN A 99 6.69 18.93 -1.92
C ASN A 99 7.20 18.35 -3.24
N VAL A 100 6.66 17.21 -3.69
CA VAL A 100 7.11 16.50 -4.90
C VAL A 100 5.99 16.53 -5.95
N ASN A 101 6.35 16.79 -7.20
CA ASN A 101 5.40 16.71 -8.31
C ASN A 101 5.11 15.25 -8.68
N VAL A 102 4.03 14.71 -8.14
CA VAL A 102 3.59 13.32 -8.38
C VAL A 102 3.17 13.07 -9.84
N ASN A 103 2.86 14.12 -10.59
CA ASN A 103 2.43 14.04 -11.99
C ASN A 103 3.61 14.01 -12.99
N ASP A 104 4.85 14.08 -12.52
CA ASP A 104 6.02 13.94 -13.40
C ASP A 104 6.07 12.51 -13.99
N PRO A 105 6.13 12.35 -15.32
CA PRO A 105 6.31 11.04 -15.95
C PRO A 105 7.53 10.27 -15.47
N LYS A 106 8.57 10.95 -14.96
CA LYS A 106 9.79 10.34 -14.42
C LYS A 106 9.67 9.94 -12.94
N PHE A 107 8.59 10.31 -12.27
CA PHE A 107 8.40 10.01 -10.85
C PHE A 107 7.90 8.57 -10.65
N ASP A 108 8.76 7.73 -10.07
CA ASP A 108 8.39 6.40 -9.63
C ASP A 108 7.77 6.46 -8.21
N VAL A 109 6.45 6.39 -8.18
CA VAL A 109 5.66 6.39 -6.93
C VAL A 109 6.03 5.21 -6.03
N PHE A 110 6.31 4.05 -6.61
CA PHE A 110 6.58 2.85 -5.84
C PHE A 110 7.96 2.91 -5.22
N GLU A 111 8.96 3.36 -5.97
CA GLU A 111 10.28 3.61 -5.42
C GLU A 111 10.21 4.60 -4.25
N PHE A 112 9.46 5.69 -4.41
CA PHE A 112 9.23 6.68 -3.34
C PHE A 112 8.57 6.06 -2.09
N LEU A 113 7.61 5.14 -2.29
CA LEU A 113 6.95 4.42 -1.21
C LEU A 113 7.77 3.25 -0.65
N GLY A 114 8.94 2.96 -1.22
CA GLY A 114 9.75 1.79 -0.87
C GLY A 114 9.11 0.48 -1.30
N VAL A 115 8.44 0.45 -2.44
CA VAL A 115 7.79 -0.75 -2.98
C VAL A 115 8.56 -1.23 -4.20
N ASP A 116 9.00 -2.48 -4.14
CA ASP A 116 9.72 -3.16 -5.21
C ASP A 116 8.80 -4.15 -5.91
N TRP A 117 8.68 -4.05 -7.23
CA TRP A 117 7.89 -5.00 -8.02
C TRP A 117 8.73 -6.22 -8.41
N CYS A 118 8.18 -7.42 -8.24
CA CYS A 118 8.76 -8.68 -8.72
C CYS A 118 7.81 -9.37 -9.70
N LYS A 119 8.27 -9.71 -10.90
CA LYS A 119 7.49 -10.60 -11.76
C LYS A 119 7.49 -11.99 -11.14
N SER A 120 6.33 -12.55 -10.81
CA SER A 120 6.25 -13.92 -10.32
C SER A 120 6.50 -14.86 -11.49
N THR A 121 7.67 -15.48 -11.53
CA THR A 121 7.91 -16.62 -12.40
C THR A 121 7.18 -17.80 -11.77
N THR A 122 6.07 -18.23 -12.37
CA THR A 122 5.44 -19.50 -11.98
C THR A 122 6.39 -20.62 -12.39
N THR A 123 7.41 -20.88 -11.59
CA THR A 123 8.24 -22.07 -11.74
C THR A 123 7.38 -23.23 -11.28
N ASN A 124 6.64 -23.85 -12.20
CA ASN A 124 6.05 -25.16 -11.99
C ASN A 124 7.22 -26.15 -11.87
N SER A 125 7.87 -26.21 -10.71
CA SER A 125 8.74 -27.32 -10.35
C SER A 125 7.85 -28.51 -9.96
N SER A 126 7.17 -29.08 -10.95
CA SER A 126 6.52 -30.38 -10.83
C SER A 126 7.35 -31.39 -11.61
N GLY A 127 8.56 -31.63 -11.11
CA GLY A 127 9.30 -32.86 -11.40
C GLY A 127 8.95 -33.86 -10.31
N TYR A 128 7.88 -34.63 -10.53
CA TYR A 128 7.72 -35.93 -9.87
C TYR A 128 8.07 -36.99 -10.91
N VAL A 129 9.13 -37.74 -10.60
CA VAL A 129 9.57 -38.97 -11.26
C VAL A 129 8.54 -40.06 -11.02
#